data_AF-A0AAV8UXH2-F1
#
_entry.id   AF-A0AAV8UXH2-F1
#
_cell.length_a   1.000
_cell.length_b   1.000
_cell.length_c   1.000
_cell.angle_alpha   90.00
_cell.angle_beta   90.00
_cell.angle_gamma   90.00
#
_symmetry.space_group_name_H-M   'P 1'
#
loop_
_entity.id
_entity.type
_entity.pdbx_description
1 polymer ?
#
loop_
_entity_poly.entity_id
_entity_poly.type
_entity_poly.pdbx_seq_one_letter_code
_entity_poly.pdbx_strand_id
1 'polypeptide(L)'
;MTEYRPFEEAKGVFRSSRPPLRHNPFLLSKSGGDANVRKRPREGEQVGNKNSGDQPNRAAPAQKSTSILTLFDHPPVHSDVVYVLVDLILRQDPSRLKGKNLEIESKLGIIYDKSSGSRVADDIPVCTNSALRSAYHQDMRFSSTVNLQSFKTINEMLNKWVIKSPRRSEIDCKHVTDVDTYYENGARETKRVKPSDGVGTRVLRKQRLADLNVTCPLSQYDLRYSLSSEEDLAKSGSSRARSRRTKNRQSYRFSNVVIDITAVELEEPLTSEGDKLVSVGVPQNTFEVEVELIYPDGFDLLRECEHIKVRKEQGDSVHTSSLHKLLQELVDTVRGILTATDRR
;
A
#
# COMPACT_ATOMS: atom_id res chain seq x y z
N MET A 1 -5.54 21.24 -3.76
CA MET A 1 -5.45 21.42 -2.29
C MET A 1 -6.69 20.80 -1.69
N THR A 2 -6.56 19.62 -1.12
CA THR A 2 -7.67 18.86 -0.52
C THR A 2 -7.42 18.84 0.98
N GLU A 3 -8.37 19.30 1.78
CA GLU A 3 -8.26 19.36 3.23
C GLU A 3 -8.07 17.95 3.83
N TYR A 4 -7.04 17.83 4.67
CA TYR A 4 -6.75 16.66 5.48
C TYR A 4 -7.78 16.55 6.61
N ARG A 5 -8.57 15.46 6.65
CA ARG A 5 -9.44 15.12 7.79
C ARG A 5 -8.94 13.85 8.48
N PRO A 6 -8.67 13.88 9.80
CA PRO A 6 -8.37 12.68 10.58
C PRO A 6 -9.54 11.70 10.59
N PHE A 7 -9.23 10.42 10.80
CA PHE A 7 -10.15 9.29 10.92
C PHE A 7 -10.95 9.35 12.25
N GLU A 8 -11.80 10.36 12.44
CA GLU A 8 -12.71 10.45 13.60
C GLU A 8 -14.20 10.31 13.26
N GLU A 9 -14.59 10.39 11.99
CA GLU A 9 -16.00 10.30 11.57
C GLU A 9 -16.39 8.86 11.15
N ALA A 10 -16.38 7.94 12.11
CA ALA A 10 -17.13 6.67 12.03
C ALA A 10 -18.05 6.47 13.26
N LYS A 11 -18.44 7.57 13.93
CA LYS A 11 -19.47 7.58 14.98
C LYS A 11 -20.81 7.99 14.36
N GLY A 12 -21.37 7.08 13.57
CA GLY A 12 -22.59 7.33 12.79
C GLY A 12 -23.69 6.30 12.96
N VAL A 13 -23.66 5.43 13.99
CA VAL A 13 -24.77 4.49 14.27
C VAL A 13 -24.91 4.27 15.78
N PHE A 14 -25.31 5.31 16.53
CA PHE A 14 -25.99 5.14 17.81
C PHE A 14 -26.98 6.30 17.96
N ARG A 15 -28.25 6.06 17.62
CA ARG A 15 -29.34 6.98 17.95
C ARG A 15 -29.77 6.74 19.39
N SER A 16 -29.65 7.76 20.24
CA SER A 16 -30.55 7.92 21.37
C SER A 16 -31.00 9.38 21.46
N SER A 17 -32.31 9.54 21.42
CA SER A 17 -33.10 10.77 21.46
C SER A 17 -32.90 11.64 22.70
N ARG A 18 -32.70 12.96 22.54
CA ARG A 18 -33.43 14.10 23.19
C ARG A 18 -32.80 15.48 22.86
N PRO A 19 -33.53 16.62 23.02
CA PRO A 19 -33.45 17.82 22.17
C PRO A 19 -32.60 18.98 22.76
N PRO A 20 -32.44 20.12 22.05
CA PRO A 20 -31.35 21.07 22.30
C PRO A 20 -31.74 22.22 23.24
N LEU A 21 -30.74 22.79 23.92
CA LEU A 21 -30.83 24.09 24.59
C LEU A 21 -29.76 25.05 24.07
N ARG A 22 -30.21 26.28 23.80
CA ARG A 22 -29.44 27.47 23.41
C ARG A 22 -28.87 28.16 24.66
N HIS A 23 -27.64 28.66 24.58
CA HIS A 23 -27.22 30.08 24.79
C HIS A 23 -25.75 30.22 25.23
N ASN A 24 -25.09 31.21 24.60
CA ASN A 24 -23.80 31.89 24.87
C ASN A 24 -23.78 32.61 26.25
N PRO A 25 -22.78 33.45 26.66
CA PRO A 25 -21.33 33.62 26.35
C PRO A 25 -20.44 33.94 27.61
N PHE A 26 -19.10 34.07 27.51
CA PHE A 26 -18.22 34.94 28.37
C PHE A 26 -16.80 34.99 27.72
N LEU A 27 -16.29 36.09 27.16
CA LEU A 27 -15.68 37.34 27.70
C LEU A 27 -14.30 37.19 28.38
N LEU A 28 -13.29 37.87 27.80
CA LEU A 28 -12.12 38.57 28.40
C LEU A 28 -11.08 38.81 27.28
N SER A 29 -10.31 39.89 27.13
CA SER A 29 -10.40 41.35 27.35
C SER A 29 -9.12 41.95 26.71
N LYS A 30 -9.15 43.23 26.32
CA LYS A 30 -8.11 43.99 25.60
C LYS A 30 -6.97 44.50 26.50
N SER A 31 -5.79 44.79 25.90
CA SER A 31 -4.95 46.02 26.02
C SER A 31 -3.50 45.69 25.59
N GLY A 32 -2.67 46.49 24.91
CA GLY A 32 -2.70 47.88 24.39
C GLY A 32 -1.26 48.34 24.01
N GLY A 33 -1.12 49.33 23.10
CA GLY A 33 0.03 50.24 22.82
C GLY A 33 1.30 49.63 22.17
N ASP A 34 2.10 50.26 21.29
CA ASP A 34 2.23 51.61 20.69
C ASP A 34 3.14 51.46 19.42
N ALA A 35 2.82 51.98 18.23
CA ALA A 35 3.03 53.33 17.67
C ALA A 35 4.49 53.76 17.30
N ASN A 36 4.81 53.77 15.99
CA ASN A 36 5.56 54.81 15.21
C ASN A 36 5.97 54.21 13.82
N VAL A 37 5.60 54.69 12.61
CA VAL A 37 5.64 56.03 11.97
C VAL A 37 7.09 56.54 11.91
N ARG A 38 7.82 56.72 10.78
CA ARG A 38 7.54 57.44 9.51
C ARG A 38 8.71 57.30 8.49
N LYS A 39 8.36 57.31 7.20
CA LYS A 39 8.97 58.03 6.03
C LYS A 39 10.45 57.84 5.58
N ARG A 40 10.55 57.40 4.31
CA ARG A 40 11.54 57.66 3.23
C ARG A 40 11.99 59.16 3.12
N PRO A 41 13.17 59.53 2.54
CA PRO A 41 13.44 59.43 1.08
C PRO A 41 14.91 59.19 0.63
N ARG A 42 15.05 59.16 -0.70
CA ARG A 42 16.18 58.85 -1.61
C ARG A 42 17.32 59.87 -1.64
N GLU A 43 18.44 59.39 -2.22
CA GLU A 43 19.48 59.99 -3.11
C GLU A 43 20.87 59.79 -2.49
N GLY A 44 21.96 59.46 -3.18
CA GLY A 44 22.34 59.45 -4.59
C GLY A 44 23.69 58.72 -4.76
N GLU A 45 24.20 58.70 -5.99
CA GLU A 45 25.35 57.95 -6.52
C GLU A 45 26.73 58.25 -5.87
N GLN A 46 27.64 57.26 -5.83
CA GLN A 46 28.79 57.14 -6.75
C GLN A 46 29.83 56.07 -6.32
N VAL A 47 30.22 55.25 -7.31
CA VAL A 47 31.58 54.78 -7.68
C VAL A 47 32.46 54.06 -6.63
N GLY A 48 32.83 52.80 -6.91
CA GLY A 48 33.91 52.11 -6.18
C GLY A 48 34.20 50.65 -6.55
N ASN A 49 34.85 50.45 -7.70
CA ASN A 49 35.78 49.37 -8.12
C ASN A 49 36.04 48.09 -7.27
N LYS A 50 36.22 46.98 -8.03
CA LYS A 50 37.14 45.82 -7.84
C LYS A 50 36.81 44.71 -6.80
N ASN A 51 36.38 43.54 -7.29
CA ASN A 51 37.20 42.31 -7.32
C ASN A 51 36.33 41.09 -7.67
N SER A 52 36.35 40.68 -8.94
CA SER A 52 35.92 39.35 -9.39
C SER A 52 37.04 38.35 -9.10
N GLY A 53 37.01 37.75 -7.91
CA GLY A 53 37.79 36.56 -7.60
C GLY A 53 37.00 35.31 -7.98
N ASP A 54 37.40 34.66 -9.06
CA ASP A 54 37.02 33.29 -9.38
C ASP A 54 37.35 32.38 -8.19
N GLN A 55 36.32 31.98 -7.43
CA GLN A 55 36.42 30.83 -6.56
C GLN A 55 36.03 29.59 -7.38
N PRO A 56 36.92 28.61 -7.57
CA PRO A 56 36.55 27.35 -8.17
C PRO A 56 35.51 26.68 -7.29
N ASN A 57 34.34 26.47 -7.89
CA ASN A 57 33.21 25.74 -7.35
C ASN A 57 33.70 24.37 -6.87
N ARG A 58 33.98 24.25 -5.56
CA ARG A 58 34.52 23.04 -4.95
C ARG A 58 33.39 22.03 -4.93
N ALA A 59 33.30 21.24 -6.01
CA ALA A 59 32.36 20.14 -6.11
C ALA A 59 32.41 19.32 -4.82
N ALA A 60 31.25 19.20 -4.16
CA ALA A 60 31.13 18.34 -3.01
C ALA A 60 31.66 16.95 -3.38
N PRO A 61 32.52 16.33 -2.56
CA PRO A 61 33.07 15.03 -2.88
C PRO A 61 31.91 14.05 -3.07
N ALA A 62 31.82 13.46 -4.27
CA ALA A 62 30.87 12.40 -4.56
C ALA A 62 31.04 11.33 -3.48
N GLN A 63 29.99 11.11 -2.67
CA GLN A 63 29.96 10.02 -1.71
C GLN A 63 30.11 8.72 -2.51
N LYS A 64 31.33 8.17 -2.50
CA LYS A 64 31.57 6.80 -2.98
C LYS A 64 30.76 5.90 -2.07
N SER A 65 29.61 5.43 -2.55
CA SER A 65 28.89 4.34 -1.88
C SER A 65 29.80 3.11 -1.96
N THR A 66 30.52 2.83 -0.89
CA THR A 66 31.27 1.58 -0.77
C THR A 66 30.21 0.49 -0.59
N SER A 67 29.79 -0.13 -1.69
CA SER A 67 28.97 -1.33 -1.63
C SER A 67 29.74 -2.36 -0.82
N ILE A 68 29.19 -2.73 0.34
CA ILE A 68 29.71 -3.84 1.13
C ILE A 68 29.65 -5.07 0.22
N LEU A 69 30.77 -5.77 0.06
CA LEU A 69 30.84 -7.03 -0.66
C LEU A 69 31.03 -8.17 0.34
N THR A 70 30.53 -9.34 -0.03
CA THR A 70 30.81 -10.61 0.65
C THR A 70 32.22 -11.09 0.33
N LEU A 71 32.66 -12.19 0.97
CA LEU A 71 33.93 -12.86 0.66
C LEU A 71 34.09 -13.23 -0.83
N PHE A 72 32.97 -13.33 -1.56
CA PHE A 72 32.93 -13.72 -2.97
C PHE A 72 32.84 -12.52 -3.93
N ASP A 73 33.17 -11.31 -3.49
CA ASP A 73 33.06 -10.08 -4.28
C ASP A 73 31.66 -9.85 -4.87
N HIS A 74 30.64 -10.33 -4.15
CA HIS A 74 29.24 -10.17 -4.49
C HIS A 74 28.54 -9.30 -3.43
N PRO A 75 27.58 -8.46 -3.81
CA PRO A 75 26.76 -7.74 -2.83
C PRO A 75 26.02 -8.74 -1.92
N PRO A 76 25.69 -8.35 -0.67
CA PRO A 76 24.85 -9.13 0.21
C PRO A 76 23.59 -9.60 -0.51
N VAL A 77 23.29 -10.86 -0.29
CA VAL A 77 22.23 -11.56 -0.99
C VAL A 77 20.87 -11.03 -0.51
N HIS A 78 19.90 -10.95 -1.43
CA HIS A 78 18.50 -10.67 -1.10
C HIS A 78 17.94 -11.68 -0.10
N SER A 79 16.86 -11.30 0.58
CA SER A 79 16.16 -12.22 1.48
C SER A 79 15.70 -13.49 0.76
N ASP A 80 15.72 -14.64 1.44
CA ASP A 80 15.18 -15.90 0.89
C ASP A 80 13.74 -15.79 0.37
N VAL A 81 12.91 -14.97 1.02
CA VAL A 81 11.55 -14.66 0.56
C VAL A 81 11.56 -14.06 -0.86
N VAL A 82 12.51 -13.18 -1.18
CA VAL A 82 12.66 -12.59 -2.52
C VAL A 82 12.98 -13.67 -3.55
N TYR A 83 13.84 -14.64 -3.23
CA TYR A 83 14.11 -15.75 -4.15
C TYR A 83 12.91 -16.61 -4.43
N VAL A 84 12.16 -16.95 -3.38
CA VAL A 84 10.95 -17.74 -3.53
C VAL A 84 9.92 -16.98 -4.37
N LEU A 85 9.81 -15.66 -4.19
CA LEU A 85 8.93 -14.82 -5.02
C LEU A 85 9.38 -14.77 -6.49
N VAL A 86 10.66 -14.54 -6.75
CA VAL A 86 11.21 -14.56 -8.11
C VAL A 86 10.94 -15.91 -8.77
N ASP A 87 11.27 -17.00 -8.09
CA ASP A 87 11.06 -18.35 -8.61
C ASP A 87 9.57 -18.64 -8.87
N LEU A 88 8.68 -18.21 -7.97
CA LEU A 88 7.23 -18.31 -8.13
C LEU A 88 6.75 -17.56 -9.37
N ILE A 89 7.30 -16.37 -9.67
CA ILE A 89 6.97 -15.61 -10.87
C ILE A 89 7.53 -16.30 -12.12
N LEU A 90 8.78 -16.77 -12.09
CA LEU A 90 9.44 -17.44 -13.24
C LEU A 90 8.75 -18.73 -13.67
N ARG A 91 8.10 -19.43 -12.73
CA ARG A 91 7.32 -20.65 -12.96
C ARG A 91 5.96 -20.40 -13.60
N GLN A 92 5.50 -19.15 -13.67
CA GLN A 92 4.25 -18.86 -14.35
C GLN A 92 4.39 -19.11 -15.86
N ASP A 93 3.33 -19.67 -16.46
CA ASP A 93 3.24 -19.80 -17.91
C ASP A 93 3.29 -18.40 -18.55
N PRO A 94 4.25 -18.13 -19.47
CA PRO A 94 4.33 -16.87 -20.20
C PRO A 94 3.01 -16.42 -20.84
N SER A 95 2.19 -17.36 -21.31
CA SER A 95 0.89 -17.06 -21.91
C SER A 95 -0.09 -16.40 -20.92
N ARG A 96 0.09 -16.67 -19.62
CA ARG A 96 -0.71 -16.08 -18.54
C ARG A 96 -0.25 -14.68 -18.16
N LEU A 97 0.97 -14.30 -18.52
CA LEU A 97 1.58 -13.00 -18.22
C LEU A 97 1.47 -12.03 -19.41
N LYS A 98 1.64 -12.52 -20.63
CA LYS A 98 1.75 -11.71 -21.84
C LYS A 98 0.50 -10.86 -22.09
N GLY A 99 0.71 -9.55 -22.26
CA GLY A 99 -0.35 -8.60 -22.62
C GLY A 99 -1.37 -8.33 -21.51
N LYS A 100 -1.09 -8.75 -20.27
CA LYS A 100 -1.96 -8.50 -19.12
C LYS A 100 -1.39 -7.43 -18.20
N ASN A 101 -2.27 -6.72 -17.51
CA ASN A 101 -1.84 -5.87 -16.39
C ASN A 101 -1.57 -6.78 -15.19
N LEU A 102 -0.31 -6.86 -14.75
CA LEU A 102 0.08 -7.72 -13.64
C LEU A 102 0.21 -6.89 -12.36
N GLU A 103 -0.23 -7.49 -11.26
CA GLU A 103 -0.23 -6.86 -9.95
C GLU A 103 0.48 -7.80 -8.98
N ILE A 104 1.54 -7.29 -8.34
CA ILE A 104 2.23 -7.96 -7.25
C ILE A 104 1.93 -7.17 -5.98
N GLU A 105 1.26 -7.81 -5.04
CA GLU A 105 0.85 -7.22 -3.76
C GLU A 105 1.23 -8.11 -2.58
N SER A 106 1.53 -7.51 -1.44
CA SER A 106 1.64 -8.18 -0.15
C SER A 106 0.50 -7.74 0.75
N LYS A 107 -0.08 -8.66 1.51
CA LYS A 107 -1.13 -8.37 2.50
C LYS A 107 -0.70 -8.82 3.88
N LEU A 108 -1.04 -8.02 4.88
CA LEU A 108 -0.96 -8.40 6.28
C LEU A 108 -2.22 -9.15 6.69
N GLY A 109 -2.07 -10.20 7.48
CA GLY A 109 -3.19 -11.00 7.95
C GLY A 109 -2.76 -12.11 8.89
N ILE A 110 -3.56 -13.16 9.00
CA ILE A 110 -3.22 -14.35 9.78
C ILE A 110 -3.40 -15.58 8.90
N ILE A 111 -2.41 -16.48 8.91
CA ILE A 111 -2.52 -17.78 8.25
C ILE A 111 -3.03 -18.78 9.29
N TYR A 112 -4.21 -19.32 9.07
CA TYR A 112 -4.81 -20.36 9.89
C TYR A 112 -4.58 -21.74 9.26
N ASP A 113 -4.26 -22.73 10.08
CA ASP A 113 -4.43 -24.12 9.70
C ASP A 113 -5.93 -24.46 9.70
N LYS A 114 -6.43 -25.09 8.64
CA LYS A 114 -7.86 -25.39 8.50
C LYS A 114 -8.32 -26.51 9.42
N SER A 115 -7.43 -27.41 9.82
CA SER A 115 -7.76 -28.57 10.64
C SER A 115 -7.86 -28.20 12.12
N SER A 116 -6.90 -27.42 12.63
CA SER A 116 -6.87 -26.98 14.03
C SER A 116 -7.62 -25.67 14.25
N GLY A 117 -7.71 -24.82 13.23
CA GLY A 117 -8.19 -23.44 13.36
C GLY A 117 -7.18 -22.51 14.05
N SER A 118 -6.02 -23.01 14.43
CA SER A 118 -4.94 -22.24 15.05
C SER A 118 -4.15 -21.45 14.00
N ARG A 119 -3.42 -20.43 14.45
CA ARG A 119 -2.47 -19.71 13.60
C ARG A 119 -1.27 -20.62 13.32
N VAL A 120 -0.91 -20.74 12.06
CA VAL A 120 0.21 -21.59 11.59
C VAL A 120 1.54 -21.25 12.27
N ALA A 121 1.77 -19.98 12.58
CA ALA A 121 2.96 -19.52 13.29
C ALA A 121 3.13 -20.12 14.70
N ASP A 122 2.03 -20.52 15.35
CA ASP A 122 2.05 -21.07 16.70
C ASP A 122 2.39 -22.57 16.70
N ASP A 123 2.12 -23.25 15.58
CA ASP A 123 2.26 -24.71 15.45
C ASP A 123 3.55 -25.13 14.72
N ILE A 124 4.11 -24.28 13.86
CA ILE A 124 5.32 -24.60 13.10
C ILE A 124 6.58 -24.22 13.90
N PRO A 125 7.57 -25.12 14.05
CA PRO A 125 8.79 -24.87 14.82
C PRO A 125 9.82 -24.02 14.05
N VAL A 126 9.47 -22.78 13.73
CA VAL A 126 10.36 -21.78 13.13
C VAL A 126 10.40 -20.51 13.98
N CYS A 127 11.56 -19.88 14.08
CA CYS A 127 11.75 -18.65 14.87
C CYS A 127 11.82 -17.39 14.01
N THR A 128 11.75 -17.52 12.68
CA THR A 128 11.96 -16.42 11.74
C THR A 128 10.90 -16.44 10.64
N ASN A 129 10.78 -15.31 9.94
CA ASN A 129 9.86 -15.18 8.82
C ASN A 129 10.19 -16.23 7.75
N SER A 130 9.26 -17.16 7.52
CA SER A 130 9.52 -18.36 6.73
C SER A 130 8.46 -18.54 5.64
N ALA A 131 8.93 -18.67 4.40
CA ALA A 131 8.07 -18.99 3.26
C ALA A 131 7.46 -20.39 3.41
N LEU A 132 6.14 -20.48 3.33
CA LEU A 132 5.43 -21.76 3.37
C LEU A 132 5.36 -22.34 1.97
N ARG A 133 5.55 -23.67 1.86
CA ARG A 133 5.48 -24.35 0.56
C ARG A 133 4.06 -24.34 0.04
N SER A 134 3.90 -24.03 -1.25
CA SER A 134 2.60 -23.96 -1.93
C SER A 134 1.79 -25.25 -1.85
N ALA A 135 2.44 -26.41 -1.72
CA ALA A 135 1.78 -27.70 -1.55
C ALA A 135 0.84 -27.77 -0.32
N TYR A 136 1.12 -26.99 0.73
CA TYR A 136 0.30 -26.96 1.95
C TYR A 136 -0.76 -25.86 1.95
N HIS A 137 -0.86 -25.04 0.90
CA HIS A 137 -1.82 -23.94 0.86
C HIS A 137 -3.28 -24.43 0.88
N GLN A 138 -3.54 -25.65 0.43
CA GLN A 138 -4.87 -26.25 0.47
C GLN A 138 -5.36 -26.51 1.91
N ASP A 139 -4.43 -26.71 2.85
CA ASP A 139 -4.70 -26.95 4.26
C ASP A 139 -4.71 -25.65 5.08
N MET A 140 -4.43 -24.52 4.43
CA MET A 140 -4.30 -23.21 5.08
C MET A 140 -5.34 -22.21 4.58
N ARG A 141 -5.74 -21.29 5.47
CA ARG A 141 -6.60 -20.15 5.14
C ARG A 141 -5.93 -18.86 5.58
N PHE A 142 -5.69 -17.95 4.63
CA PHE A 142 -5.25 -16.61 4.97
C PHE A 142 -6.45 -15.69 5.21
N SER A 143 -6.46 -15.02 6.35
CA SER A 143 -7.43 -13.99 6.70
C SER A 143 -6.79 -12.63 6.56
N SER A 144 -7.14 -11.90 5.48
CA SER A 144 -6.62 -10.57 5.18
C SER A 144 -7.31 -9.50 6.04
N THR A 145 -7.07 -9.50 7.34
CA THR A 145 -7.54 -8.44 8.25
C THR A 145 -6.57 -8.28 9.40
N VAL A 146 -6.36 -7.03 9.81
CA VAL A 146 -5.68 -6.67 11.06
C VAL A 146 -6.70 -6.24 12.11
N ASN A 147 -6.30 -6.19 13.38
CA ASN A 147 -7.15 -5.60 14.41
C ASN A 147 -7.18 -4.06 14.29
N LEU A 148 -8.25 -3.44 14.80
CA LEU A 148 -8.47 -2.00 14.71
C LEU A 148 -7.32 -1.18 15.34
N GLN A 149 -6.70 -1.68 16.42
CA GLN A 149 -5.60 -0.97 17.06
C GLN A 149 -4.36 -0.93 16.15
N SER A 150 -3.96 -2.07 15.57
CA SER A 150 -2.86 -2.12 14.61
C SER A 150 -3.15 -1.27 13.38
N PHE A 151 -4.39 -1.32 12.86
CA PHE A 151 -4.82 -0.46 11.75
C PHE A 151 -4.60 1.03 12.04
N LYS A 152 -5.05 1.51 13.21
CA LYS A 152 -4.84 2.90 13.65
C LYS A 152 -3.36 3.23 13.82
N THR A 153 -2.58 2.36 14.45
CA THR A 153 -1.15 2.56 14.66
C THR A 153 -0.40 2.71 13.33
N ILE A 154 -0.68 1.86 12.33
CA ILE A 154 -0.04 1.96 11.02
C ILE A 154 -0.47 3.26 10.32
N ASN A 155 -1.76 3.61 10.35
CA ASN A 155 -2.26 4.86 9.76
C ASN A 155 -1.57 6.09 10.39
N GLU A 156 -1.46 6.15 11.72
CA GLU A 156 -0.76 7.23 12.42
C GLU A 156 0.73 7.29 12.04
N MET A 157 1.40 6.14 11.92
CA MET A 157 2.79 6.07 11.50
C MET A 157 2.98 6.64 10.09
N LEU A 158 2.17 6.21 9.12
CA LEU A 158 2.27 6.68 7.73
C LEU A 158 1.95 8.17 7.62
N ASN A 159 0.93 8.65 8.35
CA ASN A 159 0.63 10.09 8.42
C ASN A 159 1.81 10.88 9.01
N LYS A 160 2.47 10.38 10.05
CA LYS A 160 3.69 11.00 10.59
C LYS A 160 4.82 11.02 9.56
N TRP A 161 4.98 9.98 8.74
CA TRP A 161 6.00 9.97 7.68
C TRP A 161 5.72 10.98 6.58
N VAL A 162 4.47 11.12 6.14
CA VAL A 162 4.05 12.16 5.19
C VAL A 162 4.39 13.57 5.73
N ILE A 163 4.14 13.83 7.02
CA ILE A 163 4.41 15.13 7.65
C ILE A 163 5.91 15.39 7.80
N LYS A 164 6.68 14.36 8.19
CA LYS A 164 8.11 14.48 8.50
C LYS A 164 9.01 14.48 7.26
N SER A 165 8.53 14.01 6.11
CA SER A 165 9.37 13.98 4.92
C SER A 165 9.79 15.41 4.55
N PRO A 166 11.11 15.71 4.56
CA PRO A 166 11.63 17.06 4.33
C PRO A 166 11.29 17.56 2.91
N ARG A 167 11.00 16.64 2.00
CA ARG A 167 10.46 16.92 0.67
C ARG A 167 9.07 16.30 0.58
N ARG A 168 8.04 17.13 0.70
CA ARG A 168 6.63 16.72 0.48
C ARG A 168 6.37 16.02 -0.87
N SER A 169 7.33 16.05 -1.79
CA SER A 169 7.32 15.35 -3.08
C SER A 169 7.76 13.88 -3.03
N GLU A 170 8.22 13.36 -1.89
CA GLU A 170 8.71 11.97 -1.82
C GLU A 170 7.61 10.96 -1.52
N ILE A 171 6.54 11.37 -0.81
CA ILE A 171 5.42 10.50 -0.45
C ILE A 171 4.12 11.15 -0.90
N ASP A 172 3.47 10.57 -1.91
CA ASP A 172 2.14 10.97 -2.34
C ASP A 172 1.09 10.27 -1.48
N CYS A 173 0.04 11.01 -1.10
CA CYS A 173 -1.01 10.51 -0.23
C CYS A 173 -2.39 10.82 -0.83
N LYS A 174 -3.24 9.79 -0.98
CA LYS A 174 -4.59 9.92 -1.53
C LYS A 174 -5.60 9.21 -0.65
N HIS A 175 -6.74 9.86 -0.43
CA HIS A 175 -7.90 9.27 0.24
C HIS A 175 -9.01 9.03 -0.77
N VAL A 176 -9.52 7.81 -0.86
CA VAL A 176 -10.58 7.42 -1.77
C VAL A 176 -11.66 6.61 -1.06
N THR A 177 -12.92 6.82 -1.46
CA THR A 177 -14.02 5.91 -1.15
C THR A 177 -14.56 5.31 -2.43
N ASP A 178 -14.44 3.99 -2.55
CA ASP A 178 -14.89 3.23 -3.70
C ASP A 178 -15.91 2.17 -3.26
N VAL A 179 -16.80 1.81 -4.18
CA VAL A 179 -17.79 0.74 -4.01
C VAL A 179 -17.46 -0.35 -5.02
N ASP A 180 -17.08 -1.52 -4.53
CA ASP A 180 -16.85 -2.71 -5.35
C ASP A 180 -18.14 -3.54 -5.41
N THR A 181 -18.59 -3.86 -6.63
CA THR A 181 -19.68 -4.80 -6.90
C THR A 181 -19.12 -6.01 -7.65
N TYR A 182 -19.35 -7.20 -7.11
CA TYR A 182 -18.88 -8.47 -7.69
C TYR A 182 -20.01 -9.17 -8.41
N TYR A 183 -19.73 -9.71 -9.60
CA TYR A 183 -20.71 -10.39 -10.44
C TYR A 183 -20.43 -11.90 -10.55
N GLU A 184 -21.46 -12.68 -10.87
CA GLU A 184 -21.36 -14.14 -11.02
C GLU A 184 -20.38 -14.56 -12.13
N ASN A 185 -20.20 -13.73 -13.16
CA ASN A 185 -19.24 -13.95 -14.25
C ASN A 185 -17.76 -13.63 -13.88
N GLY A 186 -17.49 -13.33 -12.60
CA GLY A 186 -16.15 -12.98 -12.10
C GLY A 186 -15.71 -11.55 -12.39
N ALA A 187 -16.55 -10.72 -12.99
CA ALA A 187 -16.26 -9.29 -13.12
C ALA A 187 -16.41 -8.57 -11.77
N ARG A 188 -15.63 -7.52 -11.59
CA ARG A 188 -15.72 -6.54 -10.51
C ARG A 188 -15.93 -5.16 -11.12
N GLU A 189 -17.00 -4.49 -10.75
CA GLU A 189 -17.22 -3.07 -11.03
C GLU A 189 -16.85 -2.25 -9.80
N THR A 190 -15.94 -1.28 -9.96
CA THR A 190 -15.53 -0.35 -8.91
C THR A 190 -16.05 1.04 -9.28
N LYS A 191 -16.87 1.62 -8.41
CA LYS A 191 -17.44 2.97 -8.57
C LYS A 191 -16.91 3.90 -7.49
N ARG A 192 -16.41 5.08 -7.89
CA ARG A 192 -15.93 6.08 -6.94
C ARG A 192 -17.08 6.91 -6.40
N VAL A 193 -17.22 7.02 -5.07
CA VAL A 193 -18.35 7.74 -4.44
C VAL A 193 -18.31 9.25 -4.72
N LYS A 194 -17.10 9.84 -4.74
CA LYS A 194 -16.86 11.24 -5.09
C LYS A 194 -15.79 11.31 -6.17
N PRO A 195 -16.16 11.18 -7.45
CA PRO A 195 -15.18 11.24 -8.54
C PRO A 195 -14.71 12.69 -8.68
N SER A 196 -13.60 13.04 -8.03
CA SER A 196 -12.91 14.33 -8.24
C SER A 196 -12.21 14.40 -9.61
N ASP A 197 -11.99 13.24 -10.24
CA ASP A 197 -11.06 13.06 -11.36
C ASP A 197 -11.80 12.67 -12.67
N GLY A 198 -13.15 12.64 -12.67
CA GLY A 198 -13.95 12.18 -13.82
C GLY A 198 -13.96 10.66 -14.08
N VAL A 199 -13.11 9.89 -13.37
CA VAL A 199 -13.10 8.42 -13.41
C VAL A 199 -14.28 7.88 -12.58
N GLY A 200 -15.43 7.71 -13.23
CA GLY A 200 -16.69 7.34 -12.56
C GLY A 200 -16.79 5.84 -12.22
N THR A 201 -16.32 4.97 -13.11
CA THR A 201 -16.50 3.52 -13.00
C THR A 201 -15.38 2.77 -13.73
N ARG A 202 -14.77 1.78 -13.08
CA ARG A 202 -13.85 0.81 -13.71
C ARG A 202 -14.45 -0.58 -13.58
N VAL A 203 -14.49 -1.34 -14.68
CA VAL A 203 -14.87 -2.76 -14.64
C VAL A 203 -13.65 -3.58 -15.02
N LEU A 204 -13.35 -4.61 -14.23
CA LEU A 204 -12.23 -5.50 -14.48
C LEU A 204 -12.55 -6.94 -14.10
N ARG A 205 -11.74 -7.87 -14.59
CA ARG A 205 -11.64 -9.25 -14.10
C ARG A 205 -10.24 -9.45 -13.53
N LYS A 206 -10.16 -9.81 -12.24
CA LYS A 206 -8.91 -10.14 -11.54
C LYS A 206 -8.77 -11.65 -11.46
N GLN A 207 -7.69 -12.19 -12.00
CA GLN A 207 -7.34 -13.61 -11.93
C GLN A 207 -6.11 -13.78 -11.04
N ARG A 208 -6.23 -14.54 -9.95
CA ARG A 208 -5.08 -14.91 -9.11
C ARG A 208 -4.20 -15.90 -9.87
N LEU A 209 -2.92 -15.57 -10.04
CA LEU A 209 -1.95 -16.43 -10.73
C LEU A 209 -1.21 -17.32 -9.75
N ALA A 210 -0.75 -16.75 -8.64
CA ALA A 210 -0.03 -17.46 -7.59
C ALA A 210 -0.05 -16.69 -6.26
N ASP A 211 0.18 -17.43 -5.17
CA ASP A 211 0.31 -16.92 -3.81
C ASP A 211 1.57 -17.48 -3.16
N LEU A 212 2.21 -16.68 -2.31
CA LEU A 212 3.22 -17.12 -1.35
C LEU A 212 2.78 -16.68 0.05
N ASN A 213 2.50 -17.66 0.92
CA ASN A 213 2.26 -17.40 2.33
C ASN A 213 3.60 -17.40 3.08
N VAL A 214 3.80 -16.44 3.98
CA VAL A 214 4.99 -16.36 4.85
C VAL A 214 4.51 -16.28 6.28
N THR A 215 4.89 -17.27 7.09
CA THR A 215 4.62 -17.27 8.53
C THR A 215 5.61 -16.35 9.24
N CYS A 216 5.15 -15.58 10.22
CA CYS A 216 5.93 -14.57 10.92
C CYS A 216 5.80 -14.76 12.44
N PRO A 217 6.52 -15.73 13.03
CA PRO A 217 6.36 -16.14 14.44
C PRO A 217 6.72 -15.04 15.45
N LEU A 218 7.55 -14.06 15.06
CA LEU A 218 7.92 -12.92 15.91
C LEU A 218 7.00 -11.71 15.74
N SER A 219 5.92 -11.83 14.96
CA SER A 219 4.97 -10.75 14.69
C SER A 219 3.54 -11.17 15.00
N GLN A 220 2.67 -10.18 15.26
CA GLN A 220 1.23 -10.42 15.42
C GLN A 220 0.54 -10.88 14.12
N TYR A 221 1.16 -10.63 12.97
CA TYR A 221 0.59 -10.92 11.66
C TYR A 221 1.55 -11.72 10.80
N ASP A 222 0.97 -12.54 9.94
CA ASP A 222 1.62 -13.22 8.84
C ASP A 222 1.42 -12.45 7.53
N LEU A 223 2.09 -12.90 6.47
CA LEU A 223 2.05 -12.25 5.17
C LEU A 223 1.54 -13.19 4.08
N ARG A 224 0.83 -12.60 3.11
CA ARG A 224 0.60 -13.22 1.81
C ARG A 224 1.05 -12.29 0.70
N TYR A 225 2.01 -12.75 -0.09
CA TYR A 225 2.32 -12.16 -1.38
C TYR A 225 1.45 -12.81 -2.44
N SER A 226 0.90 -12.00 -3.33
CA SER A 226 -0.03 -12.42 -4.37
C SER A 226 0.42 -11.86 -5.71
N LEU A 227 0.43 -12.71 -6.74
CA LEU A 227 0.55 -12.29 -8.14
C LEU A 227 -0.80 -12.46 -8.82
N SER A 228 -1.36 -11.40 -9.37
CA SER A 228 -2.63 -11.43 -10.10
C SER A 228 -2.49 -10.80 -11.48
N SER A 229 -3.36 -11.17 -12.41
CA SER A 229 -3.58 -10.41 -13.64
C SER A 229 -4.92 -9.70 -13.59
N GLU A 230 -4.95 -8.43 -13.97
CA GLU A 230 -6.16 -7.64 -14.19
C GLU A 230 -6.42 -7.46 -15.68
N GLU A 231 -7.66 -7.71 -16.09
CA GLU A 231 -8.18 -7.47 -17.44
C GLU A 231 -9.28 -6.42 -17.34
N ASP A 232 -9.09 -5.25 -17.96
CA ASP A 232 -10.15 -4.24 -18.01
C ASP A 232 -11.27 -4.68 -18.97
N LEU A 233 -12.52 -4.50 -18.54
CA LEU A 233 -13.71 -4.86 -19.28
C LEU A 233 -14.50 -3.60 -19.63
N ALA A 234 -15.09 -3.57 -20.83
CA ALA A 234 -15.93 -2.44 -21.24
C ALA A 234 -17.21 -2.30 -20.40
N LYS A 235 -17.76 -3.41 -19.92
CA LYS A 235 -18.97 -3.47 -19.07
C LYS A 235 -19.02 -4.78 -18.28
N SER A 236 -19.71 -4.78 -17.14
CA SER A 236 -19.93 -5.97 -16.31
C SER A 236 -20.85 -7.02 -16.97
N GLY A 237 -21.56 -6.63 -18.03
CA GLY A 237 -22.55 -7.46 -18.72
C GLY A 237 -23.89 -7.52 -18.00
N SER A 238 -24.79 -8.41 -18.41
CA SER A 238 -26.11 -8.62 -17.76
C SER A 238 -26.05 -9.63 -16.61
N SER A 239 -24.87 -9.86 -16.03
CA SER A 239 -24.68 -10.83 -14.94
C SER A 239 -25.25 -10.30 -13.62
N ARG A 240 -25.75 -11.19 -12.77
CA ARG A 240 -26.31 -10.82 -11.46
C ARG A 240 -25.18 -10.41 -10.50
N ALA A 241 -25.42 -9.34 -9.74
CA ALA A 241 -24.53 -8.94 -8.66
C ALA A 241 -24.61 -9.96 -7.51
N ARG A 242 -23.47 -10.48 -7.08
CA ARG A 242 -23.32 -11.48 -6.03
C ARG A 242 -23.09 -10.84 -4.66
N SER A 243 -22.25 -9.82 -4.61
CA SER A 243 -21.91 -9.12 -3.37
C SER A 243 -21.45 -7.71 -3.67
N ARG A 244 -21.51 -6.87 -2.64
CA ARG A 244 -21.07 -5.50 -2.70
C ARG A 244 -20.27 -5.17 -1.46
N ARG A 245 -19.30 -4.27 -1.59
CA ARG A 245 -18.54 -3.77 -0.45
C ARG A 245 -18.17 -2.31 -0.66
N THR A 246 -18.17 -1.56 0.42
CA THR A 246 -17.69 -0.19 0.44
C THR A 246 -16.28 -0.17 1.01
N LYS A 247 -15.36 0.49 0.31
CA LYS A 247 -13.95 0.58 0.67
C LYS A 247 -13.60 2.02 0.96
N ASN A 248 -13.14 2.28 2.17
CA ASN A 248 -12.58 3.55 2.57
C ASN A 248 -11.05 3.39 2.69
N ARG A 249 -10.32 3.94 1.72
CA ARG A 249 -8.90 3.66 1.48
C ARG A 249 -8.03 4.90 1.57
N GLN A 250 -6.99 4.81 2.38
CA GLN A 250 -5.88 5.75 2.38
C GLN A 250 -4.68 5.08 1.71
N SER A 251 -4.18 5.68 0.63
CA SER A 251 -3.07 5.19 -0.19
C SER A 251 -1.85 6.08 -0.02
N TYR A 252 -0.69 5.49 0.22
CA TYR A 252 0.59 6.16 0.35
C TYR A 252 1.56 5.61 -0.68
N ARG A 253 2.00 6.43 -1.63
CA ARG A 253 2.96 6.03 -2.66
C ARG A 253 4.32 6.58 -2.31
N PHE A 254 5.32 5.70 -2.28
CA PHE A 254 6.73 6.04 -2.09
C PHE A 254 7.57 5.16 -3.00
N SER A 255 8.43 5.77 -3.82
CA SER A 255 9.29 5.01 -4.76
C SER A 255 8.45 4.04 -5.62
N ASN A 256 8.77 2.74 -5.63
CA ASN A 256 8.10 1.71 -6.42
C ASN A 256 7.02 0.96 -5.64
N VAL A 257 6.53 1.50 -4.52
CA VAL A 257 5.50 0.84 -3.70
C VAL A 257 4.33 1.76 -3.37
N VAL A 258 3.14 1.17 -3.28
CA VAL A 258 1.94 1.80 -2.70
C VAL A 258 1.53 1.03 -1.46
N ILE A 259 1.34 1.73 -0.35
CA ILE A 259 0.77 1.17 0.87
C ILE A 259 -0.69 1.60 0.93
N ASP A 260 -1.59 0.63 0.87
CA ASP A 260 -3.03 0.82 0.96
C ASP A 260 -3.54 0.37 2.33
N ILE A 261 -4.11 1.31 3.09
CA ILE A 261 -4.83 1.05 4.33
C ILE A 261 -6.31 1.20 4.05
N THR A 262 -7.07 0.10 4.12
CA THR A 262 -8.48 0.08 3.71
C THR A 262 -9.37 -0.42 4.83
N ALA A 263 -10.36 0.38 5.24
CA ALA A 263 -11.52 -0.11 5.99
C ALA A 263 -12.58 -0.57 4.99
N VAL A 264 -12.99 -1.82 5.09
CA VAL A 264 -13.97 -2.44 4.17
C VAL A 264 -15.22 -2.76 4.94
N GLU A 265 -16.36 -2.28 4.45
CA GLU A 265 -17.69 -2.64 4.92
C GLU A 265 -18.31 -3.59 3.90
N LEU A 266 -18.52 -4.85 4.30
CA LEU A 266 -19.14 -5.86 3.45
C LEU A 266 -20.66 -5.74 3.52
N GLU A 267 -21.30 -5.58 2.36
CA GLU A 267 -22.75 -5.74 2.21
C GLU A 267 -23.00 -7.23 1.89
N GLU A 268 -23.72 -7.93 2.77
CA GLU A 268 -24.05 -9.36 2.65
C GLU A 268 -24.73 -9.71 1.31
N PRO A 269 -24.72 -11.00 0.87
CA PRO A 269 -25.28 -11.41 -0.41
C PRO A 269 -26.69 -10.87 -0.60
N LEU A 270 -26.86 -10.13 -1.68
CA LEU A 270 -28.08 -9.41 -1.96
C LEU A 270 -29.17 -10.42 -2.31
N THR A 271 -30.25 -10.45 -1.52
CA THR A 271 -31.45 -11.23 -1.88
C THR A 271 -32.39 -10.38 -2.72
N SER A 272 -33.16 -11.05 -3.58
CA SER A 272 -34.15 -10.41 -4.44
C SER A 272 -35.49 -10.37 -3.70
N GLU A 273 -35.87 -9.22 -3.13
CA GLU A 273 -37.25 -8.95 -2.74
C GLU A 273 -37.79 -7.79 -3.59
N GLY A 274 -38.70 -8.09 -4.52
CA GLY A 274 -39.43 -7.09 -5.31
C GLY A 274 -38.56 -6.01 -5.96
N ASP A 275 -37.71 -6.39 -6.91
CA ASP A 275 -36.77 -5.53 -7.67
C ASP A 275 -35.78 -4.70 -6.83
N LYS A 276 -35.74 -4.88 -5.50
CA LYS A 276 -34.79 -4.23 -4.60
C LYS A 276 -33.82 -5.25 -4.02
N LEU A 277 -32.54 -4.88 -4.03
CA LEU A 277 -31.46 -5.62 -3.38
C LEU A 277 -31.45 -5.23 -1.90
N VAL A 278 -31.69 -6.18 -1.00
CA VAL A 278 -31.75 -5.94 0.45
C VAL A 278 -30.65 -6.75 1.16
N SER A 279 -29.90 -6.12 2.06
CA SER A 279 -28.89 -6.76 2.91
C SER A 279 -29.55 -7.42 4.13
N VAL A 280 -29.18 -8.66 4.46
CA VAL A 280 -29.89 -9.49 5.46
C VAL A 280 -29.16 -9.59 6.82
N GLY A 281 -28.00 -8.94 7.00
CA GLY A 281 -27.19 -9.09 8.21
C GLY A 281 -26.52 -7.81 8.71
N VAL A 282 -25.76 -7.96 9.81
CA VAL A 282 -24.94 -6.89 10.40
C VAL A 282 -23.70 -6.68 9.51
N PRO A 283 -23.38 -5.44 9.10
CA PRO A 283 -22.20 -5.17 8.29
C PRO A 283 -20.94 -5.69 8.98
N GLN A 284 -20.15 -6.49 8.26
CA GLN A 284 -18.84 -6.92 8.73
C GLN A 284 -17.78 -5.94 8.26
N ASN A 285 -17.07 -5.36 9.22
CA ASN A 285 -15.95 -4.47 8.94
C ASN A 285 -14.64 -5.26 8.99
N THR A 286 -13.85 -5.21 7.92
CA THR A 286 -12.47 -5.67 7.90
C THR A 286 -11.51 -4.50 7.74
N PHE A 287 -10.31 -4.66 8.26
CA PHE A 287 -9.25 -3.66 8.21
C PHE A 287 -8.08 -4.27 7.46
N GLU A 288 -7.90 -3.86 6.22
CA GLU A 288 -6.91 -4.41 5.29
C GLU A 288 -5.69 -3.49 5.21
N VAL A 289 -4.49 -4.08 5.19
CA VAL A 289 -3.23 -3.39 4.93
C VAL A 289 -2.51 -4.13 3.81
N GLU A 290 -2.33 -3.45 2.69
CA GLU A 290 -1.77 -3.99 1.45
C GLU A 290 -0.55 -3.16 1.04
N VAL A 291 0.47 -3.80 0.48
CA VAL A 291 1.61 -3.12 -0.15
C VAL A 291 1.72 -3.64 -1.58
N GLU A 292 1.50 -2.77 -2.55
CA GLU A 292 1.53 -3.07 -3.98
C GLU A 292 2.84 -2.58 -4.59
N LEU A 293 3.40 -3.37 -5.51
CA LEU A 293 4.56 -2.97 -6.31
C LEU A 293 4.10 -2.20 -7.55
N ILE A 294 4.71 -1.04 -7.78
CA ILE A 294 4.58 -0.27 -9.02
C ILE A 294 5.82 -0.54 -9.88
N TYR A 295 5.60 -0.90 -11.13
CA TYR A 295 6.69 -1.07 -12.08
C TYR A 295 7.22 0.30 -12.53
N PRO A 296 8.56 0.51 -12.53
CA PRO A 296 9.17 1.68 -13.16
C PRO A 296 8.81 1.78 -14.65
N ASP A 297 8.85 3.00 -15.19
CA ASP A 297 8.59 3.20 -16.63
C ASP A 297 9.53 2.35 -17.49
N GLY A 298 8.95 1.63 -18.45
CA GLY A 298 9.68 0.73 -19.35
C GLY A 298 10.07 -0.62 -18.73
N PHE A 299 9.70 -0.89 -17.47
CA PHE A 299 9.87 -2.21 -16.89
C PHE A 299 8.85 -3.19 -17.47
N ASP A 300 9.34 -4.27 -18.06
CA ASP A 300 8.55 -5.38 -18.59
C ASP A 300 8.88 -6.63 -17.79
N LEU A 301 7.91 -7.11 -16.99
CA LEU A 301 8.10 -8.28 -16.14
C LEU A 301 8.41 -9.54 -16.94
N LEU A 302 7.77 -9.73 -18.10
CA LEU A 302 7.98 -10.93 -18.91
C LEU A 302 9.39 -10.94 -19.50
N ARG A 303 9.82 -9.81 -20.05
CA ARG A 303 11.19 -9.64 -20.56
C ARG A 303 12.24 -9.85 -19.46
N GLU A 304 12.00 -9.29 -18.29
CA GLU A 304 12.89 -9.47 -17.14
C GLU A 304 12.94 -10.95 -16.68
N CYS A 305 11.81 -11.67 -16.74
CA CYS A 305 11.79 -13.11 -16.48
C CYS A 305 12.62 -13.90 -17.49
N GLU A 306 12.51 -13.58 -18.78
CA GLU A 306 13.32 -14.20 -19.85
C GLU A 306 14.81 -13.95 -19.65
N HIS A 307 15.18 -12.70 -19.35
CA HIS A 307 16.58 -12.34 -19.03
C HIS A 307 17.13 -13.15 -17.85
N ILE A 308 16.36 -13.31 -16.78
CA ILE A 308 16.78 -14.10 -15.61
C ILE A 308 16.95 -15.58 -15.99
N LYS A 309 16.05 -16.15 -16.81
CA LYS A 309 16.16 -17.56 -17.26
C LYS A 309 17.44 -17.80 -18.06
N VAL A 310 17.72 -16.95 -19.06
CA VAL A 310 18.93 -17.06 -19.90
C VAL A 310 20.20 -16.96 -19.05
N ARG A 311 20.26 -16.00 -18.12
CA ARG A 311 21.43 -15.85 -17.25
C ARG A 311 21.61 -17.05 -16.31
N LYS A 312 20.52 -17.60 -15.74
CA LYS A 312 20.61 -18.84 -14.95
C LYS A 312 21.19 -20.01 -15.77
N GLU A 313 20.78 -20.16 -17.03
CA GLU A 313 21.31 -21.20 -17.92
C GLU A 313 22.80 -21.01 -18.24
N GLN A 314 23.26 -19.76 -18.28
CA GLN A 314 24.67 -19.40 -18.48
C GLN A 314 25.53 -19.53 -17.21
N GLY A 315 24.93 -19.87 -16.06
CA GLY A 315 25.63 -19.92 -14.77
C GLY A 315 25.91 -18.54 -14.16
N ASP A 316 25.30 -17.49 -14.71
CA ASP A 316 25.45 -16.13 -14.23
C ASP A 316 24.69 -15.89 -12.92
N SER A 317 25.25 -15.04 -12.05
CA SER A 317 24.51 -14.52 -10.90
C SER A 317 23.36 -13.62 -11.36
N VAL A 318 22.13 -14.06 -11.09
CA VAL A 318 20.89 -13.32 -11.39
C VAL A 318 20.39 -12.49 -10.21
N HIS A 319 21.09 -12.56 -9.08
CA HIS A 319 20.71 -11.97 -7.80
C HIS A 319 20.75 -10.44 -7.79
N THR A 320 21.07 -9.80 -8.90
CA THR A 320 21.15 -8.34 -9.04
C THR A 320 20.17 -7.78 -10.06
N SER A 321 19.26 -8.63 -10.56
CA SER A 321 18.26 -8.24 -11.55
C SER A 321 17.31 -7.16 -11.01
N SER A 322 16.69 -6.41 -11.92
CA SER A 322 15.75 -5.36 -11.56
C SER A 322 14.55 -5.91 -10.80
N LEU A 323 14.06 -7.10 -11.17
CA LEU A 323 13.00 -7.78 -10.44
C LEU A 323 13.38 -8.10 -8.98
N HIS A 324 14.60 -8.58 -8.73
CA HIS A 324 15.05 -8.86 -7.36
C HIS A 324 15.08 -7.59 -6.50
N LYS A 325 15.55 -6.47 -7.06
CA LYS A 325 15.60 -5.18 -6.36
C LYS A 325 14.20 -4.66 -6.02
N LEU A 326 13.27 -4.72 -6.98
CA LEU A 326 11.88 -4.32 -6.77
C LEU A 326 11.18 -5.17 -5.70
N LEU A 327 11.35 -6.50 -5.76
CA LEU A 327 10.79 -7.39 -4.75
C LEU A 327 11.45 -7.24 -3.38
N GLN A 328 12.75 -6.91 -3.33
CA GLN A 328 13.43 -6.58 -2.08
C GLN A 328 12.84 -5.32 -1.45
N GLU A 329 12.60 -4.26 -2.23
CA GLU A 329 11.96 -3.03 -1.77
C GLU A 329 10.55 -3.31 -1.20
N LEU A 330 9.76 -4.16 -1.89
CA LEU A 330 8.46 -4.62 -1.39
C LEU A 330 8.60 -5.37 -0.06
N VAL A 331 9.49 -6.36 0.01
CA VAL A 331 9.71 -7.18 1.22
C VAL A 331 10.17 -6.34 2.40
N ASP A 332 11.10 -5.41 2.19
CA ASP A 332 11.63 -4.54 3.25
C ASP A 332 10.57 -3.54 3.74
N THR A 333 9.76 -2.98 2.83
CA THR A 333 8.64 -2.11 3.19
C THR A 333 7.66 -2.84 4.10
N VAL A 334 7.25 -4.06 3.72
CA VAL A 334 6.31 -4.88 4.50
C VAL A 334 6.90 -5.25 5.88
N ARG A 335 8.19 -5.59 5.95
CA ARG A 335 8.89 -5.84 7.23
C ARG A 335 8.95 -4.62 8.12
N GLY A 336 9.13 -3.43 7.53
CA GLY A 336 9.05 -2.16 8.25
C GLY A 336 7.69 -1.96 8.91
N ILE A 337 6.60 -2.29 8.19
CA ILE A 337 5.23 -2.22 8.72
C ILE A 337 5.02 -3.24 9.86
N LEU A 338 5.43 -4.51 9.69
CA LEU A 338 5.32 -5.52 10.75
C LEU A 338 6.07 -5.09 12.02
N THR A 339 7.32 -4.63 11.86
CA THR A 339 8.14 -4.14 12.99
C THR A 339 7.47 -2.97 13.71
N ALA A 340 6.79 -2.09 12.97
CA ALA A 340 6.07 -0.98 13.57
C ALA A 340 4.81 -1.40 14.34
N THR A 341 4.17 -2.52 13.96
CA THR A 341 3.03 -3.06 14.70
C THR A 341 3.43 -3.79 15.99
N ASP A 342 4.65 -4.34 16.04
CA ASP A 342 5.14 -5.15 17.16
C ASP A 342 5.80 -4.32 18.27
N ARG A 343 6.21 -3.07 18.00
CA ARG A 343 6.73 -2.14 19.02
C ARG A 343 5.60 -1.67 19.94
N ARG A 344 5.32 -2.44 20.99
CA ARG A 344 4.55 -2.01 22.17
C ARG A 344 5.38 -2.17 23.43
#